data_AF-A0A355CRG1-F1
#
_entry.id   AF-A0A355CRG1-F1
#
_cell.length_a   1.000
_cell.length_b   1.000
_cell.length_c   1.000
_cell.angle_alpha   90.00
_cell.angle_beta   90.00
_cell.angle_gamma   90.00
#
_symmetry.space_group_name_H-M   'P 1'
#
loop_
_entity.id
_entity.type
_entity.pdbx_description
1 polymer ?
#
loop_
_entity_poly.entity_id
_entity_poly.type
_entity_poly.pdbx_seq_one_letter_code
_entity_poly.pdbx_strand_id
1 'polypeptide(L)'
;MTVAYPRKLRNGMGAREILAQVVRDREIHLITLNRYRYSEQRSCKDLTDLIEQLDGEPAELVRDLSRHIADEARHAMWLTDLLVDIGCDIGKPPGVSYIDEFERLLDSEQKDPTKDREDFVISSLAAINVTEKRGCEYFGAHIHALKNAPQTDENVKIRETIEKIFPEEAGHVRWGNRWLGKIAAKSPAHAQKVEQAKRKYAAIEQAAFASGMDIMLGAELRRVTRLVDIANTMPMWERPQYLMERLAGTLLAPDLQMTRVDVAQRAWNRDPQAFVEKFVPMFLNGLNNSQKQPAATTTK
;
A
#
# COMPACT_ATOMS: atom_id res chain seq x y z
N MET A 1 15.63 2.26 -20.30
CA MET A 1 15.45 2.18 -18.83
C MET A 1 14.34 1.17 -18.56
N THR A 2 14.68 0.04 -17.93
CA THR A 2 13.73 -1.04 -17.65
C THR A 2 12.98 -0.68 -16.37
N VAL A 3 11.66 -0.48 -16.48
CA VAL A 3 10.79 -0.24 -15.32
C VAL A 3 10.83 -1.50 -14.45
N ALA A 4 11.36 -1.38 -13.24
CA ALA A 4 11.31 -2.46 -12.25
C ALA A 4 9.88 -2.57 -11.74
N TYR A 5 9.09 -3.47 -12.35
CA TYR A 5 7.80 -3.87 -11.81
C TYR A 5 8.02 -4.76 -10.57
N PRO A 6 7.16 -4.66 -9.54
CA PRO A 6 7.17 -5.60 -8.43
C PRO A 6 7.07 -7.03 -8.96
N ARG A 7 7.93 -7.91 -8.47
CA ARG A 7 7.92 -9.33 -8.85
C ARG A 7 6.58 -9.91 -8.38
N LYS A 8 5.77 -10.44 -9.30
CA LYS A 8 4.60 -11.26 -8.94
C LYS A 8 5.07 -12.35 -7.97
N LEU A 9 4.57 -12.33 -6.74
CA LEU A 9 4.61 -13.51 -5.88
C LEU A 9 3.94 -14.63 -6.67
N ARG A 10 4.66 -15.74 -6.83
CA ARG A 10 4.13 -16.97 -7.41
C ARG A 10 2.85 -17.30 -6.63
N ASN A 11 1.69 -17.15 -7.26
CA ASN A 11 0.32 -17.36 -6.74
C ASN A 11 -0.45 -16.17 -6.11
N GLY A 12 -0.04 -14.91 -6.28
CA GLY A 12 -0.84 -13.73 -5.87
C GLY A 12 -1.73 -13.15 -6.98
N MET A 13 -2.95 -12.71 -6.66
CA MET A 13 -3.80 -11.95 -7.58
C MET A 13 -3.19 -10.56 -7.87
N GLY A 14 -3.17 -10.13 -9.14
CA GLY A 14 -2.72 -8.78 -9.52
C GLY A 14 -3.82 -7.72 -9.35
N ALA A 15 -3.46 -6.43 -9.39
CA ALA A 15 -4.42 -5.33 -9.22
C ALA A 15 -5.63 -5.45 -10.16
N ARG A 16 -5.44 -5.81 -11.44
CA ARG A 16 -6.56 -6.02 -12.39
C ARG A 16 -7.53 -7.12 -11.97
N GLU A 17 -7.03 -8.21 -11.42
CA GLU A 17 -7.85 -9.34 -10.96
C GLU A 17 -8.61 -8.98 -9.68
N ILE A 18 -7.95 -8.28 -8.75
CA ILE A 18 -8.56 -7.77 -7.53
C ILE A 18 -9.69 -6.78 -7.89
N LEU A 19 -9.39 -5.76 -8.70
CA LEU A 19 -10.38 -4.71 -9.02
C LEU A 19 -11.55 -5.26 -9.84
N ALA A 20 -11.33 -6.26 -10.68
CA ALA A 20 -12.43 -6.96 -11.38
C ALA A 20 -13.40 -7.67 -10.44
N GLN A 21 -12.94 -8.11 -9.26
CA GLN A 21 -13.82 -8.66 -8.21
C GLN A 21 -14.46 -7.53 -7.39
N VAL A 22 -13.69 -6.50 -7.03
CA VAL A 22 -14.18 -5.35 -6.24
C VAL A 22 -15.37 -4.69 -6.90
N VAL A 23 -15.31 -4.38 -8.21
CA VAL A 23 -16.42 -3.69 -8.90
C VAL A 23 -17.71 -4.52 -9.01
N ARG A 24 -17.67 -5.83 -8.70
CA ARG A 24 -18.85 -6.71 -8.72
C ARG A 24 -19.62 -6.71 -7.41
N ASP A 25 -18.98 -6.32 -6.30
CA ASP A 25 -19.61 -6.21 -5.00
C ASP A 25 -19.64 -4.75 -4.58
N ARG A 26 -20.84 -4.17 -4.56
CA ARG A 26 -21.03 -2.74 -4.28
C ARG A 26 -20.48 -2.32 -2.92
N GLU A 27 -20.63 -3.16 -1.89
CA GLU A 27 -20.15 -2.84 -0.54
C GLU A 27 -18.63 -2.73 -0.52
N ILE A 28 -17.95 -3.72 -1.10
CA ILE A 28 -16.48 -3.74 -1.21
C ILE A 28 -15.98 -2.61 -2.11
N HIS A 29 -16.71 -2.31 -3.19
CA HIS A 29 -16.39 -1.23 -4.10
C HIS A 29 -16.41 0.13 -3.41
N LEU A 30 -17.47 0.42 -2.66
CA LEU A 30 -17.60 1.66 -1.89
C LEU A 30 -16.55 1.79 -0.79
N ILE A 31 -16.25 0.70 -0.07
CA ILE A 31 -15.14 0.67 0.90
C ILE A 31 -13.82 1.01 0.21
N THR A 32 -13.58 0.47 -0.98
CA THR A 32 -12.35 0.73 -1.75
C THR A 32 -12.25 2.20 -2.17
N LEU A 33 -13.35 2.82 -2.60
CA LEU A 33 -13.37 4.24 -2.96
C LEU A 33 -13.14 5.14 -1.74
N ASN A 34 -13.75 4.84 -0.60
CA ASN A 34 -13.51 5.59 0.64
C ASN A 34 -12.07 5.39 1.14
N ARG A 35 -11.44 4.24 0.86
CA ARG A 35 -9.99 4.08 1.11
C ARG A 35 -9.15 5.02 0.26
N TYR A 36 -9.44 5.19 -1.03
CA TYR A 36 -8.73 6.18 -1.85
C TYR A 36 -8.89 7.58 -1.24
N ARG A 37 -10.12 7.99 -0.92
CA ARG A 37 -10.39 9.30 -0.30
C ARG A 37 -9.61 9.51 0.99
N TYR A 38 -9.57 8.49 1.83
CA TYR A 38 -8.84 8.53 3.09
C TYR A 38 -7.32 8.58 2.87
N SER A 39 -6.82 7.86 1.86
CA SER A 39 -5.41 7.88 1.46
C SER A 39 -4.97 9.27 1.00
N GLU A 40 -5.70 9.92 0.10
CA GLU A 40 -5.25 11.24 -0.42
C GLU A 40 -5.23 12.30 0.68
N GLN A 41 -6.18 12.25 1.62
CA GLN A 41 -6.15 13.14 2.79
C GLN A 41 -4.97 12.85 3.71
N ARG A 42 -4.57 11.59 3.83
CA ARG A 42 -3.39 11.22 4.62
C ARG A 42 -2.10 11.68 3.91
N SER A 43 -2.01 11.51 2.59
CA SER A 43 -0.91 12.02 1.77
C SER A 43 -0.72 13.53 1.97
N CYS A 44 -1.81 14.32 2.01
CA CYS A 44 -1.72 15.76 2.33
C CYS A 44 -0.99 16.02 3.66
N LYS A 45 -1.33 15.27 4.71
CA LYS A 45 -0.71 15.41 6.02
C LYS A 45 0.77 15.04 5.97
N ASP A 46 1.08 13.86 5.44
CA ASP A 46 2.45 13.34 5.44
C ASP A 46 3.40 14.22 4.61
N LEU A 47 2.91 14.74 3.48
CA LEU A 47 3.66 15.70 2.65
C LEU A 47 3.83 17.06 3.35
N THR A 48 2.85 17.51 4.13
CA THR A 48 2.97 18.74 4.93
C THR A 48 4.03 18.57 6.01
N ASP A 49 3.98 17.46 6.76
CA ASP A 49 4.98 17.13 7.79
C ASP A 49 6.38 17.05 7.17
N LEU A 50 6.51 16.50 5.96
CA LEU A 50 7.78 16.47 5.24
C LEU A 50 8.28 17.87 4.87
N ILE A 51 7.42 18.76 4.39
CA ILE A 51 7.80 20.15 4.08
C ILE A 51 8.32 20.86 5.33
N GLU A 52 7.65 20.69 6.47
CA GLU A 52 8.09 21.27 7.74
C GLU A 52 9.47 20.74 8.17
N GLN A 53 9.70 19.43 8.04
CA GLN A 53 11.00 18.82 8.34
C GLN A 53 12.12 19.26 7.39
N LEU A 54 11.77 19.59 6.15
CA LEU A 54 12.72 20.13 5.18
C LEU A 54 13.06 21.61 5.43
N ASP A 55 12.30 22.34 6.25
CA ASP A 55 12.60 23.71 6.65
C ASP A 55 13.03 24.60 5.46
N GLY A 56 12.24 24.56 4.38
CA GLY A 56 12.47 25.36 3.16
C GLY A 56 13.52 24.83 2.18
N GLU A 57 14.22 23.74 2.48
CA GLU A 57 15.41 23.33 1.73
C GLU A 57 15.35 21.86 1.22
N PRO A 58 15.68 21.58 -0.06
CA PRO A 58 15.90 22.55 -1.13
C PRO A 58 14.57 23.18 -1.58
N ALA A 59 14.59 24.49 -1.83
CA ALA A 59 13.37 25.26 -2.17
C ALA A 59 12.59 24.72 -3.38
N GLU A 60 13.28 24.16 -4.39
CA GLU A 60 12.61 23.52 -5.52
C GLU A 60 11.81 22.26 -5.12
N LEU A 61 12.33 21.47 -4.17
CA LEU A 61 11.64 20.27 -3.69
C LEU A 61 10.43 20.67 -2.86
N VAL A 62 10.59 21.64 -1.95
CA VAL A 62 9.47 22.17 -1.16
C VAL A 62 8.36 22.68 -2.08
N ARG A 63 8.70 23.41 -3.15
CA ARG A 63 7.72 23.87 -4.15
C ARG A 63 6.99 22.73 -4.85
N ASP A 64 7.72 21.68 -5.26
CA ASP A 64 7.10 20.52 -5.92
C ASP A 64 6.20 19.74 -4.94
N LEU A 65 6.61 19.58 -3.68
CA LEU A 65 5.80 18.98 -2.61
C LEU A 65 4.53 19.80 -2.32
N SER A 66 4.61 21.13 -2.27
CA SER A 66 3.43 21.98 -2.06
C SER A 66 2.39 21.85 -3.18
N ARG A 67 2.86 21.66 -4.42
CA ARG A 67 1.97 21.39 -5.57
C ARG A 67 1.34 20.01 -5.46
N HIS A 68 2.12 19.01 -5.05
CA HIS A 68 1.62 17.66 -4.80
C HIS A 68 0.50 17.70 -3.74
N ILE A 69 0.69 18.39 -2.61
CA ILE A 69 -0.37 18.57 -1.59
C ILE A 69 -1.64 19.18 -2.19
N ALA A 70 -1.52 20.18 -3.07
CA ALA A 70 -2.68 20.80 -3.70
C ALA A 70 -3.44 19.83 -4.62
N ASP A 71 -2.73 18.93 -5.31
CA ASP A 71 -3.33 17.88 -6.12
C ASP A 71 -4.03 16.85 -5.22
N GLU A 72 -3.38 16.35 -4.16
CA GLU A 72 -3.98 15.39 -3.23
C GLU A 72 -5.23 15.92 -2.51
N ALA A 73 -5.20 17.19 -2.11
CA ALA A 73 -6.36 17.83 -1.51
C ALA A 73 -7.55 17.87 -2.50
N ARG A 74 -7.26 18.04 -3.78
CA ARG A 74 -8.26 18.06 -4.86
C ARG A 74 -8.76 16.66 -5.18
N HIS A 75 -7.89 15.65 -5.20
CA HIS A 75 -8.26 14.25 -5.33
C HIS A 75 -9.21 13.84 -4.20
N ALA A 76 -8.83 14.15 -2.96
CA ALA A 76 -9.65 13.91 -1.77
C ALA A 76 -11.02 14.58 -1.88
N MET A 77 -11.07 15.84 -2.35
CA MET A 77 -12.31 16.57 -2.57
C MET A 77 -13.20 15.86 -3.60
N TRP A 78 -12.68 15.54 -4.78
CA TRP A 78 -13.45 14.85 -5.82
C TRP A 78 -13.98 13.48 -5.39
N LEU A 79 -13.17 12.71 -4.64
CA LEU A 79 -13.61 11.43 -4.09
C LEU A 79 -14.65 11.62 -3.00
N THR A 80 -14.54 12.68 -2.18
CA THR A 80 -15.54 12.99 -1.15
C THR A 80 -16.88 13.35 -1.78
N ASP A 81 -16.87 14.24 -2.79
CA ASP A 81 -18.08 14.62 -3.52
C ASP A 81 -18.73 13.39 -4.17
N LEU A 82 -17.93 12.53 -4.82
CA LEU A 82 -18.40 11.28 -5.40
C LEU A 82 -19.08 10.39 -4.36
N LEU A 83 -18.43 10.16 -3.21
CA LEU A 83 -18.93 9.27 -2.16
C LEU A 83 -20.22 9.79 -1.54
N VAL A 84 -20.32 11.10 -1.30
CA VAL A 84 -21.54 11.74 -0.79
C VAL A 84 -22.68 11.59 -1.80
N ASP A 85 -22.41 11.86 -3.08
CA ASP A 85 -23.43 11.80 -4.13
C ASP A 85 -23.99 10.40 -4.36
N ILE A 86 -23.20 9.34 -4.17
CA ILE A 86 -23.64 7.93 -4.31
C ILE A 86 -24.14 7.33 -2.97
N GLY A 87 -24.27 8.16 -1.93
CA GLY A 87 -24.81 7.80 -0.63
C GLY A 87 -23.91 6.86 0.18
N CYS A 88 -22.59 6.97 0.04
CA CYS A 88 -21.62 6.19 0.80
C CYS A 88 -21.30 6.86 2.15
N ASP A 89 -21.04 6.05 3.18
CA ASP A 89 -20.48 6.53 4.44
C ASP A 89 -19.02 6.97 4.25
N ILE A 90 -18.73 8.21 4.67
CA ILE A 90 -17.41 8.86 4.56
C ILE A 90 -16.59 8.76 5.86
N GLY A 91 -17.02 7.94 6.81
CA GLY A 91 -16.25 7.59 8.01
C GLY A 91 -14.87 6.96 7.70
N LYS A 92 -14.09 6.65 8.75
CA LYS A 92 -12.82 5.94 8.57
C LYS A 92 -13.08 4.57 7.93
N PRO A 93 -12.44 4.21 6.81
CA PRO A 93 -12.65 2.92 6.18
C PRO A 93 -12.21 1.79 7.13
N PRO A 94 -12.95 0.65 7.18
CA PRO A 94 -12.71 -0.44 8.12
C PRO A 94 -11.46 -1.26 7.79
N GLY A 95 -10.95 -2.07 8.74
CA GLY A 95 -9.85 -3.02 8.53
C GLY A 95 -8.45 -2.41 8.48
N VAL A 96 -7.42 -3.25 8.28
CA VAL A 96 -6.02 -2.81 8.24
C VAL A 96 -5.82 -1.73 7.17
N SER A 97 -5.31 -0.58 7.59
CA SER A 97 -4.93 0.51 6.70
C SER A 97 -3.58 0.17 6.06
N TYR A 98 -3.56 0.12 4.74
CA TYR A 98 -2.32 -0.04 3.95
C TYR A 98 -1.28 1.02 4.35
N ILE A 99 -1.73 2.26 4.56
CA ILE A 99 -0.87 3.38 4.93
C ILE A 99 -0.32 3.19 6.34
N ASP A 100 -1.15 2.79 7.31
CA ASP A 100 -0.72 2.60 8.68
C ASP A 100 0.33 1.46 8.77
N GLU A 101 0.14 0.37 7.99
CA GLU A 101 1.14 -0.69 7.90
C GLU A 101 2.41 -0.23 7.18
N PHE A 102 2.27 0.56 6.11
CA PHE A 102 3.42 1.13 5.41
C PHE A 102 4.24 1.98 6.36
N GLU A 103 3.62 2.92 7.09
CA GLU A 103 4.24 3.76 8.12
C GLU A 103 4.92 2.94 9.21
N ARG A 104 4.26 1.88 9.71
CA ARG A 104 4.85 0.97 10.71
C ARG A 104 6.12 0.28 10.20
N LEU A 105 6.17 -0.02 8.90
CA LEU A 105 7.30 -0.66 8.24
C LEU A 105 8.39 0.33 7.81
N LEU A 106 8.10 1.64 7.77
CA LEU A 106 9.13 2.66 7.64
C LEU A 106 10.08 2.60 8.85
N ASP A 107 11.35 2.96 8.63
CA ASP A 107 12.30 3.07 9.73
C ASP A 107 11.81 4.13 10.72
N SER A 108 11.81 3.76 12.01
CA SER A 108 11.64 4.66 13.16
C SER A 108 12.84 5.59 13.31
N GLU A 109 13.96 5.25 12.66
CA GLU A 109 15.08 6.14 12.38
C GLU A 109 14.85 6.85 11.04
N GLN A 110 13.79 7.66 10.93
CA GLN A 110 13.86 8.78 10.00
C GLN A 110 15.12 9.55 10.39
N LYS A 111 16.18 9.37 9.60
CA LYS A 111 17.47 10.00 9.83
C LYS A 111 17.22 11.47 10.12
N ASP A 112 17.73 11.94 11.25
CA ASP A 112 17.59 13.32 11.68
C ASP A 112 17.92 14.23 10.48
N PRO A 113 16.94 14.99 9.95
CA PRO A 113 17.13 15.77 8.73
C PRO A 113 18.22 16.82 8.90
N THR A 114 18.61 17.13 10.15
CA THR A 114 19.72 18.03 10.48
C THR A 114 21.10 17.35 10.43
N LYS A 115 21.17 16.02 10.54
CA LYS A 115 22.43 15.25 10.56
C LYS A 115 22.73 14.53 9.25
N ASP A 116 21.71 14.02 8.56
CA ASP A 116 21.88 13.25 7.30
C ASP A 116 20.77 13.60 6.30
N ARG A 117 20.72 14.89 5.95
CA ARG A 117 19.69 15.50 5.11
C ARG A 117 19.49 14.80 3.76
N GLU A 118 20.58 14.40 3.12
CA GLU A 118 20.48 13.83 1.79
C GLU A 118 19.89 12.42 1.83
N ASP A 119 20.29 11.59 2.79
CA ASP A 119 19.72 10.25 2.94
C ASP A 119 18.27 10.31 3.42
N PHE A 120 17.93 11.31 4.23
CA PHE A 120 16.54 11.65 4.56
C PHE A 120 15.74 11.97 3.28
N VAL A 121 16.21 12.89 2.45
CA VAL A 121 15.53 13.26 1.18
C VAL A 121 15.40 12.07 0.23
N ILE A 122 16.45 11.27 0.06
CA ILE A 122 16.42 10.05 -0.77
C ILE A 122 15.35 9.09 -0.26
N SER A 123 15.31 8.89 1.06
CA SER A 123 14.35 7.99 1.71
C SER A 123 12.91 8.45 1.54
N SER A 124 12.62 9.72 1.84
CA SER A 124 11.29 10.30 1.72
C SER A 124 10.79 10.27 0.28
N LEU A 125 11.64 10.64 -0.69
CA LEU A 125 11.30 10.58 -2.12
C LEU A 125 11.09 9.14 -2.62
N ALA A 126 11.87 8.18 -2.12
CA ALA A 126 11.69 6.78 -2.48
C ALA A 126 10.39 6.21 -1.91
N ALA A 127 10.04 6.57 -0.67
CA ALA A 127 8.78 6.19 -0.03
C ALA A 127 7.57 6.76 -0.79
N ILE A 128 7.54 8.07 -1.05
CA ILE A 128 6.48 8.72 -1.85
C ILE A 128 6.37 8.01 -3.21
N ASN A 129 7.47 7.91 -3.95
CA ASN A 129 7.41 7.38 -5.32
C ASN A 129 6.96 5.90 -5.42
N VAL A 130 7.10 5.08 -4.37
CA VAL A 130 6.54 3.71 -4.39
C VAL A 130 5.05 3.70 -4.06
N THR A 131 4.57 4.57 -3.16
CA THR A 131 3.14 4.71 -2.85
C THR A 131 2.37 5.27 -4.04
N GLU A 132 2.90 6.32 -4.69
CA GLU A 132 2.33 6.89 -5.94
C GLU A 132 2.22 5.84 -7.05
N LYS A 133 3.23 4.99 -7.20
CA LYS A 133 3.22 3.92 -8.21
C LYS A 133 2.12 2.90 -7.92
N ARG A 134 1.89 2.57 -6.65
CA ARG A 134 0.80 1.67 -6.25
C ARG A 134 -0.56 2.30 -6.52
N GLY A 135 -0.74 3.59 -6.19
CA GLY A 135 -1.94 4.37 -6.51
C GLY A 135 -2.25 4.34 -8.00
N CYS A 136 -1.27 4.70 -8.84
CA CYS A 136 -1.34 4.61 -10.30
C CYS A 136 -1.75 3.21 -10.81
N GLU A 137 -1.13 2.15 -10.28
CA GLU A 137 -1.45 0.77 -10.67
C GLU A 137 -2.91 0.43 -10.35
N TYR A 138 -3.38 0.81 -9.16
CA TYR A 138 -4.74 0.58 -8.70
C TYR A 138 -5.77 1.37 -9.47
N PHE A 139 -5.57 2.68 -9.67
CA PHE A 139 -6.46 3.51 -10.48
C PHE A 139 -6.55 3.00 -11.92
N GLY A 140 -5.42 2.65 -12.54
CA GLY A 140 -5.40 2.07 -13.88
C GLY A 140 -6.15 0.73 -13.96
N ALA A 141 -6.00 -0.14 -12.96
CA ALA A 141 -6.73 -1.40 -12.85
C ALA A 141 -8.24 -1.17 -12.61
N HIS A 142 -8.60 -0.17 -11.83
CA HIS A 142 -9.99 0.16 -11.49
C HIS A 142 -10.73 0.75 -12.68
N ILE A 143 -10.12 1.70 -13.41
CA ILE A 143 -10.64 2.21 -14.69
C ILE A 143 -10.88 1.06 -15.66
N HIS A 144 -9.92 0.13 -15.77
CA HIS A 144 -10.06 -1.04 -16.63
C HIS A 144 -11.23 -1.94 -16.19
N ALA A 145 -11.38 -2.21 -14.89
CA ALA A 145 -12.48 -3.00 -14.37
C ALA A 145 -13.85 -2.34 -14.63
N LEU A 146 -13.96 -1.02 -14.43
CA LEU A 146 -15.20 -0.26 -14.66
C LEU A 146 -15.58 -0.18 -16.14
N LYS A 147 -14.61 -0.14 -17.06
CA LYS A 147 -14.88 -0.22 -18.51
C LYS A 147 -15.48 -1.55 -18.94
N ASN A 148 -15.19 -2.63 -18.20
CA ASN A 148 -15.71 -3.97 -18.47
C ASN A 148 -16.94 -4.34 -17.62
N ALA A 149 -17.32 -3.50 -16.66
CA ALA A 149 -18.50 -3.68 -15.82
C ALA A 149 -19.76 -3.11 -16.52
N PRO A 150 -20.98 -3.43 -16.05
CA PRO A 150 -22.20 -2.77 -16.52
C PRO A 150 -22.07 -1.24 -16.41
N GLN A 151 -22.41 -0.53 -17.49
CA GLN A 151 -22.30 0.93 -17.57
C GLN A 151 -23.51 1.61 -16.93
N THR A 152 -23.68 1.42 -15.62
CA THR A 152 -24.66 2.16 -14.81
C THR A 152 -24.18 3.58 -14.57
N ASP A 153 -25.09 4.51 -14.27
CA ASP A 153 -24.74 5.90 -13.96
C ASP A 153 -23.72 6.00 -12.81
N GLU A 154 -23.87 5.17 -11.77
CA GLU A 154 -22.92 5.07 -10.65
C GLU A 154 -21.52 4.66 -11.14
N ASN A 155 -21.41 3.59 -11.94
CA ASN A 155 -20.12 3.10 -12.44
C ASN A 155 -19.45 4.09 -13.40
N VAL A 156 -20.23 4.76 -14.25
CA VAL A 156 -19.72 5.81 -15.15
C VAL A 156 -19.17 6.97 -14.34
N LYS A 157 -19.92 7.45 -13.33
CA LYS A 157 -19.50 8.55 -12.47
C LYS A 157 -18.24 8.23 -11.68
N ILE A 158 -18.13 7.01 -11.14
CA ILE A 158 -16.92 6.54 -10.46
C ILE A 158 -15.74 6.52 -11.43
N ARG A 159 -15.91 5.94 -12.63
CA ARG A 159 -14.86 5.85 -13.64
C ARG A 159 -14.34 7.24 -14.02
N GLU A 160 -15.24 8.15 -14.34
CA GLU A 160 -14.88 9.52 -14.73
C GLU A 160 -14.16 10.28 -13.62
N THR A 161 -14.52 10.05 -12.36
CA THR A 161 -13.82 10.64 -11.22
C THR A 161 -12.39 10.10 -11.12
N ILE A 162 -12.19 8.79 -11.25
CA ILE A 162 -10.85 8.18 -11.23
C ILE A 162 -10.03 8.60 -12.46
N GLU A 163 -10.65 8.73 -13.63
CA GLU A 163 -9.98 9.21 -14.86
C GLU A 163 -9.52 10.67 -14.77
N LYS A 164 -10.16 11.50 -13.93
CA LYS A 164 -9.69 12.87 -13.63
C LYS A 164 -8.42 12.88 -12.75
N ILE A 165 -8.35 11.98 -11.77
CA ILE A 165 -7.25 11.86 -10.81
C ILE A 165 -6.01 11.25 -11.47
N PHE A 166 -6.20 10.18 -12.26
CA PHE A 166 -5.11 9.36 -12.79
C PHE A 166 -3.96 10.10 -13.51
N PRO A 167 -4.19 11.15 -14.31
CA PRO A 167 -3.09 11.90 -14.93
C PRO A 167 -2.20 12.67 -13.93
N GLU A 168 -2.78 13.16 -12.82
CA GLU A 168 -2.09 13.89 -11.75
C GLU A 168 -1.18 12.93 -10.97
N GLU A 169 -1.70 11.78 -10.55
CA GLU A 169 -0.96 10.64 -9.95
C GLU A 169 0.24 10.20 -10.81
N ALA A 170 0.01 10.04 -12.12
CA ALA A 170 1.09 9.69 -13.03
C ALA A 170 2.15 10.82 -13.10
N GLY A 171 1.73 12.07 -12.91
CA GLY A 171 2.59 13.23 -12.72
C GLY A 171 3.43 13.12 -11.45
N HIS A 172 2.83 12.66 -10.35
CA HIS A 172 3.48 12.45 -9.06
C HIS A 172 4.64 11.46 -9.15
N VAL A 173 4.37 10.29 -9.75
CA VAL A 173 5.40 9.29 -10.06
C VAL A 173 6.52 9.89 -10.92
N ARG A 174 6.19 10.64 -11.97
CA ARG A 174 7.21 11.22 -12.86
C ARG A 174 8.11 12.21 -12.14
N TRP A 175 7.57 13.13 -11.35
CA TRP A 175 8.38 14.14 -10.69
C TRP A 175 9.25 13.54 -9.57
N GLY A 176 8.74 12.58 -8.80
CA GLY A 176 9.53 11.84 -7.80
C GLY A 176 10.71 11.09 -8.44
N ASN A 177 10.48 10.40 -9.56
CA ASN A 177 11.56 9.75 -10.32
C ASN A 177 12.59 10.75 -10.87
N ARG A 178 12.18 11.94 -11.32
CA ARG A 178 13.13 12.99 -11.75
C ARG A 178 14.04 13.41 -10.60
N TRP A 179 13.50 13.64 -9.41
CA TRP A 179 14.31 14.04 -8.25
C TRP A 179 15.31 12.97 -7.83
N LEU A 180 14.86 11.72 -7.71
CA LEU A 180 15.74 10.59 -7.44
C LEU A 180 16.83 10.45 -8.53
N GLY A 181 16.47 10.69 -9.79
CA GLY A 181 17.42 10.71 -10.92
C GLY A 181 18.45 11.84 -10.81
N LYS A 182 18.04 13.06 -10.45
CA LYS A 182 18.95 14.20 -10.20
C LYS A 182 19.95 13.87 -9.10
N ILE A 183 19.50 13.27 -8.00
CA ILE A 183 20.38 12.88 -6.88
C ILE A 183 21.34 11.76 -7.32
N ALA A 184 20.84 10.72 -8.00
CA ALA A 184 21.66 9.62 -8.49
C ALA A 184 22.76 10.08 -9.46
N ALA A 185 22.50 11.12 -10.27
CA ALA A 185 23.46 11.66 -11.23
C ALA A 185 24.62 12.43 -10.57
N LYS A 186 24.55 12.77 -9.27
CA LYS A 186 25.62 13.53 -8.58
C LYS A 186 26.93 12.75 -8.48
N SER A 187 26.86 11.46 -8.13
CA SER A 187 28.05 10.59 -8.10
C SER A 187 27.65 9.10 -8.04
N PRO A 188 28.58 8.16 -8.31
CA PRO A 188 28.33 6.73 -8.17
C PRO A 188 27.82 6.31 -6.78
N ALA A 189 28.28 6.98 -5.72
CA ALA A 189 27.82 6.73 -4.35
C ALA A 189 26.35 7.13 -4.15
N HIS A 190 25.93 8.27 -4.71
CA HIS A 190 24.52 8.69 -4.67
C HIS A 190 23.63 7.76 -5.49
N ALA A 191 24.10 7.31 -6.65
CA ALA A 191 23.37 6.33 -7.46
C ALA A 191 23.12 5.05 -6.67
N GLN A 192 24.12 4.55 -5.95
CA GLN A 192 23.98 3.37 -5.10
C GLN A 192 22.97 3.60 -3.96
N LYS A 193 23.02 4.74 -3.28
CA LYS A 193 22.07 5.11 -2.22
C LYS A 193 20.63 5.16 -2.74
N VAL A 194 20.41 5.82 -3.87
CA VAL A 194 19.09 5.92 -4.51
C VAL A 194 18.57 4.54 -4.91
N GLU A 195 19.40 3.69 -5.52
CA GLU A 195 18.98 2.35 -5.92
C GLU A 195 18.70 1.44 -4.72
N GLN A 196 19.47 1.58 -3.64
CA GLN A 196 19.21 0.89 -2.39
C GLN A 196 17.88 1.32 -1.77
N ALA A 197 17.63 2.63 -1.68
CA ALA A 197 16.37 3.16 -1.17
C ALA A 197 15.19 2.65 -2.00
N LYS A 198 15.25 2.73 -3.35
CA LYS A 198 14.19 2.20 -4.21
C LYS A 198 13.89 0.72 -3.95
N ARG A 199 14.91 -0.12 -3.77
CA ARG A 199 14.72 -1.55 -3.45
C ARG A 199 14.07 -1.75 -2.09
N LYS A 200 14.55 -1.04 -1.07
CA LYS A 200 14.02 -1.09 0.30
C LYS A 200 12.55 -0.67 0.34
N TYR A 201 12.24 0.52 -0.17
CA TYR A 201 10.88 1.04 -0.12
C TYR A 201 9.92 0.25 -1.02
N ALA A 202 10.38 -0.32 -2.14
CA ALA A 202 9.55 -1.24 -2.91
C ALA A 202 9.23 -2.54 -2.15
N ALA A 203 10.16 -3.06 -1.34
CA ALA A 203 9.89 -4.22 -0.50
C ALA A 203 8.94 -3.89 0.66
N ILE A 204 9.09 -2.72 1.30
CA ILE A 204 8.17 -2.20 2.33
C ILE A 204 6.77 -2.03 1.74
N GLU A 205 6.65 -1.37 0.60
CA GLU A 205 5.38 -1.17 -0.13
C GLU A 205 4.70 -2.51 -0.39
N GLN A 206 5.42 -3.46 -1.00
CA GLN A 206 4.89 -4.78 -1.31
C GLN A 206 4.43 -5.53 -0.06
N ALA A 207 5.14 -5.36 1.07
CA ALA A 207 4.78 -5.99 2.33
C ALA A 207 3.54 -5.37 2.96
N ALA A 208 3.46 -4.05 2.98
CA ALA A 208 2.31 -3.29 3.47
C ALA A 208 1.05 -3.63 2.66
N PHE A 209 1.18 -3.60 1.34
CA PHE A 209 0.12 -3.93 0.40
C PHE A 209 -0.43 -5.34 0.65
N ALA A 210 0.46 -6.32 0.74
CA ALA A 210 0.04 -7.70 0.93
C ALA A 210 -0.48 -7.97 2.35
N SER A 211 -0.20 -7.10 3.33
CA SER A 211 -0.76 -7.21 4.68
C SER A 211 -2.28 -6.97 4.72
N GLY A 212 -2.79 -6.13 3.81
CA GLY A 212 -4.23 -5.87 3.64
C GLY A 212 -4.98 -7.05 3.06
N MET A 213 -4.27 -8.02 2.47
CA MET A 213 -4.82 -9.29 1.97
C MET A 213 -4.69 -10.43 3.00
N ASP A 214 -3.99 -10.21 4.11
CA ASP A 214 -3.59 -11.25 5.05
C ASP A 214 -4.63 -11.44 6.17
N ILE A 215 -5.88 -11.78 5.85
CA ILE A 215 -6.93 -12.05 6.85
C ILE A 215 -6.90 -13.52 7.35
N MET A 216 -6.28 -14.41 6.58
CA MET A 216 -6.27 -15.87 6.82
C MET A 216 -5.22 -16.31 7.86
N LEU A 217 -5.35 -17.52 8.41
CA LEU A 217 -4.32 -18.13 9.26
C LEU A 217 -2.96 -18.25 8.53
N GLY A 218 -1.87 -18.11 9.28
CA GLY A 218 -0.50 -18.06 8.74
C GLY A 218 -0.11 -16.71 8.14
N ALA A 219 -0.99 -15.70 8.24
CA ALA A 219 -0.69 -14.31 7.93
C ALA A 219 0.49 -13.78 8.75
N GLU A 220 0.57 -14.16 10.02
CA GLU A 220 1.63 -13.79 10.96
C GLU A 220 2.99 -14.29 10.44
N LEU A 221 3.08 -15.56 10.02
CA LEU A 221 4.29 -16.13 9.44
C LEU A 221 4.67 -15.45 8.12
N ARG A 222 3.70 -15.19 7.24
CA ARG A 222 3.94 -14.46 5.98
C ARG A 222 4.44 -13.04 6.25
N ARG A 223 3.89 -12.32 7.23
CA ARG A 223 4.35 -10.99 7.62
C ARG A 223 5.78 -11.03 8.19
N VAL A 224 6.13 -12.05 8.99
CA VAL A 224 7.52 -12.27 9.44
C VAL A 224 8.46 -12.53 8.26
N THR A 225 8.07 -13.38 7.29
CA THR A 225 8.87 -13.59 6.07
C THR A 225 9.11 -12.28 5.32
N ARG A 226 8.08 -11.43 5.21
CA ARG A 226 8.22 -10.12 4.56
C ARG A 226 9.11 -9.15 5.33
N LEU A 227 9.11 -9.18 6.66
CA LEU A 227 10.10 -8.42 7.45
C LEU A 227 11.53 -8.84 7.11
N VAL A 228 11.78 -10.14 6.97
CA VAL A 228 13.09 -10.67 6.58
C VAL A 228 13.44 -10.25 5.14
N ASP A 229 12.49 -10.30 4.22
CA ASP A 229 12.69 -9.85 2.84
C ASP A 229 13.06 -8.36 2.77
N ILE A 230 12.40 -7.51 3.56
CA ILE A 230 12.76 -6.09 3.68
C ILE A 230 14.17 -5.95 4.26
N ALA A 231 14.47 -6.62 5.38
CA ALA A 231 15.78 -6.54 6.01
C ALA A 231 16.90 -6.97 5.04
N ASN A 232 16.64 -7.93 4.16
CA ASN A 232 17.60 -8.37 3.14
C ASN A 232 17.93 -7.30 2.08
N THR A 233 17.11 -6.26 1.94
CA THR A 233 17.41 -5.10 1.08
C THR A 233 18.33 -4.07 1.75
N MET A 234 18.49 -4.15 3.07
CA MET A 234 19.29 -3.22 3.88
C MET A 234 20.75 -3.68 3.99
N PRO A 235 21.69 -2.78 4.34
CA PRO A 235 23.04 -3.17 4.71
C PRO A 235 23.04 -4.13 5.89
N MET A 236 24.04 -5.03 5.95
CA MET A 236 24.05 -6.12 6.94
C MET A 236 23.98 -5.64 8.40
N TRP A 237 24.53 -4.46 8.71
CA TRP A 237 24.58 -3.91 10.06
C TRP A 237 23.24 -3.31 10.53
N GLU A 238 22.36 -2.86 9.63
CA GLU A 238 21.05 -2.29 9.98
C GLU A 238 19.98 -3.38 10.21
N ARG A 239 20.19 -4.59 9.68
CA ARG A 239 19.18 -5.67 9.71
C ARG A 239 18.77 -6.10 11.13
N PRO A 240 19.70 -6.34 12.08
CA PRO A 240 19.33 -6.85 13.40
C PRO A 240 18.43 -5.85 14.14
N GLN A 241 18.76 -4.57 14.08
CA GLN A 241 17.97 -3.51 14.71
C GLN A 241 16.59 -3.39 14.07
N TYR A 242 16.53 -3.30 12.73
CA TYR A 242 15.25 -3.23 12.01
C TYR A 242 14.30 -4.37 12.37
N LEU A 243 14.83 -5.59 12.46
CA LEU A 243 14.06 -6.77 12.86
C LEU A 243 13.61 -6.69 14.32
N MET A 244 14.51 -6.37 15.27
CA MET A 244 14.15 -6.30 16.70
C MET A 244 13.03 -5.30 16.97
N GLU A 245 13.07 -4.13 16.35
CA GLU A 245 12.07 -3.07 16.52
C GLU A 245 10.68 -3.49 16.01
N ARG A 246 10.61 -4.28 14.93
CA ARG A 246 9.35 -4.58 14.23
C ARG A 246 8.81 -5.98 14.50
N LEU A 247 9.65 -6.90 14.99
CA LEU A 247 9.27 -8.30 15.17
C LEU A 247 8.14 -8.48 16.16
N ALA A 248 8.18 -7.80 17.32
CA ALA A 248 7.13 -7.91 18.33
C ALA A 248 5.76 -7.46 17.79
N GLY A 249 5.71 -6.29 17.14
CA GLY A 249 4.48 -5.78 16.51
C GLY A 249 3.96 -6.69 15.39
N THR A 250 4.86 -7.29 14.61
CA THR A 250 4.49 -8.22 13.52
C THR A 250 4.04 -9.59 14.02
N LEU A 251 4.57 -10.09 15.14
CA LEU A 251 4.14 -11.36 15.74
C LEU A 251 2.80 -11.23 16.48
N LEU A 252 2.62 -10.14 17.24
CA LEU A 252 1.38 -9.91 17.99
C LEU A 252 0.23 -9.49 17.07
N ALA A 253 0.53 -8.69 16.03
CA ALA A 253 -0.39 -8.24 14.99
C ALA A 253 -1.80 -7.84 15.51
N PRO A 254 -1.91 -6.92 16.50
CA PRO A 254 -3.19 -6.59 17.12
C PRO A 254 -4.25 -6.11 16.12
N ASP A 255 -3.86 -5.30 15.13
CA ASP A 255 -4.77 -4.82 14.08
C ASP A 255 -5.31 -5.93 13.18
N LEU A 256 -4.52 -6.99 12.99
CA LEU A 256 -4.97 -8.18 12.26
C LEU A 256 -6.03 -8.94 13.06
N GLN A 257 -5.82 -9.09 14.37
CA GLN A 257 -6.82 -9.74 15.23
C GLN A 257 -8.12 -8.94 15.27
N MET A 258 -8.03 -7.61 15.40
CA MET A 258 -9.20 -6.72 15.33
C MET A 258 -9.91 -6.82 13.98
N THR A 259 -9.16 -6.82 12.87
CA THR A 259 -9.74 -6.96 11.53
C THR A 259 -10.46 -8.31 11.37
N ARG A 260 -9.91 -9.41 11.90
CA ARG A 260 -10.58 -10.72 11.89
C ARG A 260 -11.89 -10.69 12.68
N VAL A 261 -11.91 -10.05 13.84
CA VAL A 261 -13.12 -9.85 14.65
C VAL A 261 -14.17 -9.05 13.88
N ASP A 262 -13.78 -7.92 13.27
CA ASP A 262 -14.71 -7.08 12.49
C ASP A 262 -15.28 -7.82 11.29
N VAL A 263 -14.45 -8.54 10.53
CA VAL A 263 -14.90 -9.35 9.39
C VAL A 263 -15.83 -10.45 9.87
N ALA A 264 -15.52 -11.13 10.97
CA ALA A 264 -16.37 -12.16 11.54
C ALA A 264 -17.72 -11.58 12.00
N GLN A 265 -17.72 -10.42 12.66
CA GLN A 265 -18.92 -9.74 13.12
C GLN A 265 -19.81 -9.30 11.96
N ARG A 266 -19.22 -8.75 10.89
CA ARG A 266 -19.97 -8.35 9.68
C ARG A 266 -20.54 -9.55 8.94
N ALA A 267 -19.75 -10.61 8.78
CA ALA A 267 -20.21 -11.84 8.15
C ALA A 267 -21.35 -12.48 8.95
N TRP A 268 -21.24 -12.52 10.28
CA TRP A 268 -22.31 -12.95 11.18
C TRP A 268 -23.57 -12.10 11.04
N ASN A 269 -23.44 -10.76 11.05
CA ASN A 269 -24.58 -9.85 10.96
C ASN A 269 -25.29 -9.93 9.58
N ARG A 270 -24.56 -10.26 8.51
CA ARG A 270 -25.07 -10.35 7.14
C ARG A 270 -25.76 -11.69 6.85
N ASP A 271 -25.13 -12.79 7.23
CA ASP A 271 -25.66 -14.15 7.02
C ASP A 271 -25.06 -15.13 8.05
N PRO A 272 -25.70 -15.30 9.22
CA PRO A 272 -25.20 -16.15 10.30
C PRO A 272 -25.05 -17.62 9.89
N GLN A 273 -25.90 -18.10 8.98
CA GLN A 273 -25.91 -19.49 8.56
C GLN A 273 -24.74 -19.77 7.61
N ALA A 274 -24.50 -18.89 6.62
CA ALA A 274 -23.32 -18.99 5.76
C ALA A 274 -21.99 -18.81 6.53
N PHE A 275 -21.99 -18.02 7.61
CA PHE A 275 -20.82 -17.86 8.47
C PHE A 275 -20.40 -19.19 9.14
N VAL A 276 -21.34 -19.90 9.75
CA VAL A 276 -21.07 -21.19 10.41
C VAL A 276 -20.65 -22.25 9.39
N GLU A 277 -21.27 -22.28 8.22
CA GLU A 277 -21.03 -23.31 7.21
C GLU A 277 -19.76 -23.10 6.36
N LYS A 278 -19.35 -21.84 6.13
CA LYS A 278 -18.23 -21.52 5.19
C LYS A 278 -17.04 -20.86 5.86
N PHE A 279 -17.28 -19.98 6.83
CA PHE A 279 -16.22 -19.18 7.45
C PHE A 279 -15.49 -19.97 8.54
N VAL A 280 -16.21 -20.65 9.44
CA VAL A 280 -15.62 -21.50 10.49
C VAL A 280 -14.69 -22.59 9.91
N PRO A 281 -15.07 -23.35 8.85
CA PRO A 281 -14.18 -24.33 8.25
C PRO A 281 -12.98 -23.70 7.53
N MET A 282 -13.09 -22.49 6.97
CA MET A 282 -11.96 -21.81 6.31
C MET A 282 -10.90 -21.35 7.33
N PHE A 283 -11.33 -21.00 8.54
CA PHE A 283 -10.44 -20.72 9.67
C PHE A 283 -9.84 -22.01 10.25
N LEU A 284 -10.61 -23.09 10.41
CA LEU A 284 -10.12 -24.34 11.00
C LEU A 284 -9.28 -25.19 10.02
N ASN A 285 -9.62 -25.22 8.73
CA ASN A 285 -8.88 -25.98 7.72
C ASN A 285 -7.49 -25.39 7.40
N GLY A 286 -7.22 -24.15 7.82
CA GLY A 286 -5.87 -23.58 7.83
C GLY A 286 -4.88 -24.38 8.70
N LEU A 287 -5.37 -25.09 9.73
CA LEU A 287 -4.56 -25.96 10.60
C LEU A 287 -4.25 -27.32 9.95
N ASN A 288 -5.15 -27.84 9.10
CA ASN A 288 -5.01 -29.18 8.51
C ASN A 288 -4.06 -29.21 7.30
N ASN A 289 -3.83 -28.08 6.62
CA ASN A 289 -2.89 -28.02 5.51
C ASN A 289 -1.41 -27.96 5.94
N SER A 290 -1.11 -27.75 7.22
CA SER A 290 0.25 -27.83 7.78
C SER A 290 0.75 -29.27 8.00
N GLN A 291 -0.09 -30.29 7.76
CA GLN A 291 0.27 -31.71 7.94
C GLN A 291 0.50 -32.50 6.64
N LYS A 292 0.45 -31.88 5.45
CA LYS A 292 0.84 -32.59 4.23
C LYS A 292 2.36 -32.71 4.15
N GLN A 293 2.88 -33.82 4.69
CA GLN A 293 4.22 -34.32 4.44
C GLN A 293 4.49 -34.39 2.91
N PRO A 294 5.72 -34.13 2.45
CA PRO A 294 6.07 -34.34 1.06
C PRO A 294 5.89 -35.82 0.72
N ALA A 295 5.05 -36.11 -0.27
CA ALA A 295 4.93 -37.45 -0.82
C ALA A 295 6.31 -37.90 -1.31
N ALA A 296 6.76 -39.05 -0.81
CA ALA A 296 7.99 -39.69 -1.23
C ALA A 296 7.95 -39.93 -2.74
N THR A 297 8.97 -39.44 -3.44
CA THR A 297 9.21 -39.68 -4.86
C THR A 297 9.52 -41.16 -5.05
N THR A 298 8.58 -41.94 -5.57
CA THR A 298 8.84 -43.30 -6.04
C THR A 298 9.50 -43.23 -7.41
N THR A 299 10.80 -43.48 -7.46
CA THR A 299 11.53 -43.85 -8.67
C THR A 299 11.03 -45.19 -9.19
N LYS A 300 10.61 -45.22 -10.45
CA LYS A 300 10.72 -46.38 -11.34
C LYS A 300 11.23 -45.89 -12.68
#